data_AF-A0A9Q3EKB4-F1
#
_entry.id   AF-A0A9Q3EKB4-F1
#
_cell.length_a   1.000
_cell.length_b   1.000
_cell.length_c   1.000
_cell.angle_alpha   90.00
_cell.angle_beta   90.00
_cell.angle_gamma   90.00
#
_symmetry.space_group_name_H-M   'P 1'
#
loop_
_entity.id
_entity.type
_entity.pdbx_description
1 polymer ?
#
loop_
_entity_poly.entity_id
_entity_poly.type
_entity_poly.pdbx_seq_one_letter_code
_entity_poly.pdbx_strand_id
1 'polypeptide(L)'
;MLQEDFHTPDEIIVGKLHSLFTRTAKKWYYKIRQDHDKHDWPWWKSDIITKWAKNLFRFKMENSSESAIFNSEKDKPLTLFLKRKDRLSALHPDMSDSLINIKILIKCGGEPEYGIKCRCVEPYSKED
;
A
#
# COMPACT_ATOMS: atom_id res chain seq x y z
N MET A 1 6.26 10.81 12.77
CA MET A 1 7.15 10.48 11.65
C MET A 1 8.07 11.62 11.14
N LEU A 2 7.73 12.91 11.25
CA LEU A 2 8.72 14.02 11.09
C LEU A 2 8.47 15.13 12.11
N GLN A 3 7.22 15.58 12.23
CA GLN A 3 6.80 16.54 13.25
C GLN A 3 6.91 15.96 14.66
N GLU A 4 6.46 14.70 14.85
CA GLU A 4 6.49 13.99 16.14
C GLU A 4 7.91 13.58 16.58
N ASP A 5 8.79 13.23 15.64
CA ASP A 5 10.12 12.71 15.97
C ASP A 5 11.18 13.82 16.05
N PHE A 6 10.98 14.94 15.33
CA PHE A 6 11.98 16.01 15.21
C PHE A 6 11.46 17.41 15.55
N HIS A 7 10.21 17.53 16.06
CA HIS A 7 9.58 18.83 16.38
C HIS A 7 9.74 19.88 15.27
N THR A 8 9.74 19.41 14.01
CA THR A 8 10.05 20.28 12.88
C THR A 8 8.87 21.22 12.61
N PRO A 9 9.09 22.54 12.54
CA PRO A 9 8.04 23.51 12.21
C PRO A 9 7.43 23.23 10.84
N ASP A 10 6.12 23.43 10.73
CA ASP A 10 5.35 23.20 9.50
C ASP A 10 5.90 23.96 8.30
N GLU A 11 6.43 25.16 8.52
CA GLU A 11 7.06 26.00 7.50
C GLU A 11 8.26 25.30 6.83
N ILE A 12 9.05 24.56 7.61
CA ILE A 12 10.20 23.80 7.11
C ILE A 12 9.71 22.58 6.32
N ILE A 13 8.69 21.89 6.84
CA ILE A 13 8.10 20.71 6.17
C ILE A 13 7.51 21.13 4.82
N VAL A 14 6.67 22.17 4.80
CA VAL A 14 6.03 22.72 3.60
C VAL A 14 7.06 23.30 2.65
N GLY A 15 8.12 23.93 3.15
CA GLY A 15 9.25 24.40 2.35
C GLY A 15 9.96 23.26 1.61
N LYS A 16 10.18 22.12 2.29
CA LYS A 16 10.82 20.94 1.69
C LYS A 16 9.97 20.29 0.60
N LEU A 17 8.64 20.41 0.61
CA LEU A 17 7.76 19.87 -0.44
C LEU A 17 8.17 20.34 -1.85
N HIS A 18 8.66 21.58 -1.98
CA HIS A 18 9.17 22.10 -3.24
C HIS A 18 10.31 21.23 -3.85
N SER A 19 11.20 20.72 -2.99
CA SER A 19 12.33 19.86 -3.39
C SER A 19 11.93 18.41 -3.61
N LEU A 20 10.92 17.93 -2.86
CA LEU A 20 10.46 16.54 -2.93
C LEU A 20 9.57 16.29 -4.15
N PHE A 21 8.73 17.26 -4.53
CA PHE A 21 7.87 17.12 -5.68
C PHE A 21 8.60 17.37 -6.99
N THR A 22 8.29 16.53 -7.98
CA THR A 22 8.85 16.63 -9.34
C THR A 22 7.74 16.76 -10.38
N ARG A 23 8.09 17.36 -11.54
CA ARG A 23 7.21 17.45 -12.72
C ARG A 23 5.80 17.95 -12.38
N THR A 24 4.78 17.12 -12.64
CA THR A 24 3.36 17.43 -12.44
C THR A 24 3.01 17.70 -10.98
N ALA A 25 3.63 16.97 -10.05
CA ALA A 25 3.39 17.20 -8.63
C ALA A 25 3.92 18.57 -8.18
N LYS A 26 5.07 18.98 -8.71
CA LYS A 26 5.66 20.30 -8.43
C LYS A 26 4.80 21.43 -8.97
N LYS A 27 4.30 21.30 -10.21
CA LYS A 27 3.37 22.28 -10.81
C LYS A 27 2.08 22.41 -10.00
N TRP A 28 1.51 21.30 -9.57
CA TRP A 28 0.32 21.29 -8.72
C TRP A 28 0.56 21.99 -7.37
N TYR A 29 1.67 21.66 -6.70
CA TYR A 29 2.03 22.27 -5.41
C TYR A 29 2.12 23.79 -5.50
N TYR A 30 2.76 24.30 -6.55
CA TYR A 30 2.86 25.75 -6.76
C TYR A 30 1.52 26.41 -7.04
N LYS A 31 0.66 25.76 -7.83
CA LYS A 31 -0.69 26.26 -8.09
C LYS A 31 -1.49 26.36 -6.79
N ILE A 32 -1.53 25.28 -6.01
CA ILE A 32 -2.27 25.26 -4.73
C ILE A 32 -1.71 26.31 -3.76
N ARG A 33 -0.39 26.49 -3.71
CA ARG A 33 0.25 27.50 -2.86
C ARG A 33 -0.03 28.95 -3.31
N GLN A 34 -0.28 29.17 -4.60
CA GLN A 34 -0.74 30.47 -5.11
C GLN A 34 -2.22 30.71 -4.81
N ASP A 35 -3.04 29.67 -4.91
CA ASP A 35 -4.50 29.76 -4.75
C ASP A 35 -4.95 29.83 -3.28
N HIS A 36 -4.17 29.27 -2.34
CA HIS A 36 -4.59 29.03 -0.94
C HIS A 36 -3.67 29.62 0.16
N ASP A 37 -2.81 30.60 -0.12
CA ASP A 37 -1.92 31.21 0.89
C ASP A 37 -1.10 30.17 1.71
N LYS A 38 -0.59 30.55 2.90
CA LYS A 38 0.18 29.65 3.78
C LYS A 38 -0.76 28.81 4.65
N HIS A 39 -0.72 27.50 4.45
CA HIS A 39 -1.38 26.50 5.30
C HIS A 39 -0.40 25.62 6.07
N ASP A 40 -0.89 25.01 7.15
CA ASP A 40 -0.17 24.11 8.04
C ASP A 40 0.08 22.73 7.41
N TRP A 41 0.96 21.94 8.03
CA TRP A 41 1.32 20.61 7.53
C TRP A 41 0.12 19.63 7.51
N PRO A 42 -0.75 19.57 8.54
CA PRO A 42 -1.93 18.71 8.51
C PRO A 42 -2.83 18.96 7.30
N TRP A 43 -3.08 20.22 6.94
CA TRP A 43 -3.85 20.58 5.75
C TRP A 43 -3.17 20.08 4.48
N TRP A 44 -1.87 20.37 4.30
CA TRP A 44 -1.11 19.91 3.14
C TRP A 44 -1.15 18.38 3.01
N LYS A 45 -0.97 17.66 4.12
CA LYS A 45 -1.06 16.19 4.14
C LYS A 45 -2.42 15.71 3.64
N SER A 46 -3.51 16.33 4.09
CA SER A 46 -4.87 16.00 3.65
C SER A 46 -5.08 16.28 2.16
N ASP A 47 -4.61 17.41 1.65
CA ASP A 47 -4.78 17.80 0.24
C ASP A 47 -3.94 16.92 -0.71
N ILE A 48 -2.72 16.57 -0.30
CA ILE A 48 -1.84 15.60 -0.98
C ILE A 48 -2.55 14.24 -1.11
N ILE A 49 -3.11 13.72 -0.01
CA ILE A 49 -3.87 12.47 0.01
C ILE A 49 -5.09 12.60 -0.91
N THR A 50 -5.86 13.69 -0.80
CA THR A 50 -7.05 13.92 -1.62
C THR A 50 -6.73 14.02 -3.12
N LYS A 51 -5.58 14.59 -3.49
CA LYS A 51 -5.18 14.74 -4.89
C LYS A 51 -4.75 13.41 -5.51
N TRP A 52 -3.91 12.64 -4.81
CA TRP A 52 -3.20 11.51 -5.40
C TRP A 52 -3.61 10.14 -4.86
N ALA A 53 -4.19 10.06 -3.66
CA ALA A 53 -4.73 8.84 -3.08
C ALA A 53 -6.24 8.71 -3.29
N LYS A 54 -6.78 9.24 -4.41
CA LYS A 54 -8.20 9.07 -4.77
C LYS A 54 -8.55 7.59 -4.98
N ASN A 55 -9.83 7.26 -4.84
CA ASN A 55 -10.40 5.93 -5.08
C ASN A 55 -9.93 5.27 -6.39
N LEU A 56 -9.70 6.05 -7.45
CA LEU A 56 -9.17 5.54 -8.71
C LEU A 56 -7.73 5.02 -8.61
N PHE A 57 -6.88 5.66 -7.80
CA PHE A 57 -5.51 5.17 -7.55
C PHE A 57 -5.55 3.89 -6.71
N ARG A 58 -6.39 3.85 -5.67
CA ARG A 58 -6.64 2.64 -4.88
C ARG A 58 -7.12 1.49 -5.77
N PHE A 59 -8.11 1.74 -6.62
CA PHE A 59 -8.61 0.77 -7.60
C PHE A 59 -7.54 0.30 -8.59
N LYS A 60 -6.69 1.20 -9.10
CA LYS A 60 -5.55 0.82 -9.97
C LYS A 60 -4.54 -0.05 -9.21
N MET A 61 -4.24 0.29 -7.97
CA MET A 61 -3.33 -0.47 -7.12
C MET A 61 -3.87 -1.86 -6.80
N GLU A 62 -5.15 -1.97 -6.48
CA GLU A 62 -5.87 -3.24 -6.28
C GLU A 62 -5.79 -4.10 -7.55
N ASN A 63 -6.19 -3.58 -8.71
CA ASN A 63 -6.14 -4.32 -9.98
C ASN A 63 -4.72 -4.77 -10.37
N SER A 64 -3.71 -3.90 -10.21
CA SER A 64 -2.32 -4.26 -10.50
C SER A 64 -1.77 -5.32 -9.55
N SER A 65 -2.33 -5.40 -8.33
CA SER A 65 -1.97 -6.43 -7.37
C SER A 65 -2.69 -7.74 -7.74
N GLU A 66 -3.97 -7.67 -8.08
CA GLU A 66 -4.82 -8.80 -8.49
C GLU A 66 -4.26 -9.56 -9.70
N SER A 67 -3.67 -8.85 -10.67
CA SER A 67 -3.16 -9.42 -11.93
C SER A 67 -1.77 -10.04 -11.86
N ALA A 68 -1.00 -9.75 -10.81
CA ALA A 68 0.35 -10.30 -10.65
C ALA A 68 0.30 -11.74 -10.11
N ILE A 69 0.58 -12.71 -10.97
CA ILE A 69 0.71 -14.14 -10.65
C ILE A 69 2.17 -14.46 -10.31
N PHE A 70 2.39 -15.39 -9.38
CA PHE A 70 3.72 -15.88 -9.04
C PHE A 70 4.40 -16.55 -10.23
N ASN A 71 5.65 -16.19 -10.52
CA ASN A 71 6.47 -16.86 -11.52
C ASN A 71 7.66 -17.55 -10.85
N SER A 72 7.69 -18.88 -10.89
CA SER A 72 8.73 -19.70 -10.24
C SER A 72 10.16 -19.46 -10.77
N GLU A 73 10.31 -19.00 -12.01
CA GLU A 73 11.62 -18.73 -12.62
C GLU A 73 12.16 -17.34 -12.28
N LYS A 74 11.26 -16.40 -11.98
CA LYS A 74 11.61 -14.97 -11.82
C LYS A 74 11.52 -14.48 -10.38
N ASP A 75 10.59 -15.03 -9.59
CA ASP A 75 10.25 -14.50 -8.28
C ASP A 75 10.86 -15.32 -7.15
N LYS A 76 11.43 -14.62 -6.16
CA LYS A 76 11.79 -15.24 -4.88
C LYS A 76 10.53 -15.33 -4.00
N PRO A 77 10.11 -16.54 -3.57
CA PRO A 77 8.84 -16.73 -2.85
C PRO A 77 8.69 -15.82 -1.62
N LEU A 78 9.73 -15.75 -0.77
CA LEU A 78 9.69 -14.95 0.45
C LEU A 78 9.55 -13.44 0.18
N THR A 79 10.32 -12.91 -0.77
CA THR A 79 10.26 -11.48 -1.12
C THR A 79 8.91 -11.11 -1.71
N LEU A 80 8.35 -11.97 -2.56
CA LEU A 80 7.03 -11.76 -3.13
C LEU A 80 5.94 -11.83 -2.06
N PHE A 81 6.02 -12.81 -1.16
CA PHE A 81 5.09 -12.96 -0.05
C PHE A 81 5.06 -11.70 0.83
N LEU A 82 6.21 -11.25 1.33
CA LEU A 82 6.31 -10.09 2.21
C LEU A 82 5.78 -8.83 1.52
N LYS A 83 6.22 -8.57 0.28
CA LYS A 83 5.75 -7.42 -0.50
C LYS A 83 4.24 -7.44 -0.71
N ARG A 84 3.64 -8.62 -0.87
CA ARG A 84 2.21 -8.78 -1.09
C ARG A 84 1.41 -8.66 0.20
N LYS A 85 1.92 -9.20 1.30
CA LYS A 85 1.39 -9.00 2.65
C LYS A 85 1.34 -7.51 3.01
N ASP A 86 2.44 -6.79 2.80
CA ASP A 86 2.50 -5.35 3.10
C ASP A 86 1.48 -4.55 2.29
N ARG A 87 1.36 -4.84 0.98
CA ARG A 87 0.38 -4.18 0.10
C ARG A 87 -1.06 -4.49 0.50
N LEU A 88 -1.38 -5.75 0.81
CA LEU A 88 -2.72 -6.14 1.23
C LEU A 88 -3.10 -5.52 2.58
N SER A 89 -2.16 -5.48 3.54
CA SER A 89 -2.37 -4.85 4.84
C SER A 89 -2.59 -3.33 4.71
N ALA A 90 -1.89 -2.68 3.78
CA ALA A 90 -2.09 -1.26 3.50
C ALA A 90 -3.43 -0.96 2.79
N LEU A 91 -3.90 -1.86 1.93
CA LEU A 91 -5.16 -1.70 1.18
C LEU A 91 -6.38 -2.10 2.01
N HIS A 92 -6.23 -3.07 2.91
CA HIS A 92 -7.29 -3.61 3.77
C HIS A 92 -6.77 -3.77 5.21
N PRO A 93 -6.70 -2.66 5.98
CA PRO A 93 -6.19 -2.70 7.36
C PRO A 93 -6.99 -3.63 8.28
N ASP A 94 -8.28 -3.80 7.99
CA ASP A 94 -9.21 -4.62 8.78
C ASP A 94 -9.20 -6.11 8.36
N MET A 95 -8.34 -6.49 7.39
CA MET A 95 -8.26 -7.87 6.91
C MET A 95 -7.45 -8.74 7.86
N SER A 96 -7.98 -9.92 8.21
CA SER A 96 -7.24 -10.86 9.05
C SER A 96 -6.00 -11.40 8.34
N ASP A 97 -4.94 -11.69 9.11
CA ASP A 97 -3.72 -12.33 8.59
C ASP A 97 -4.02 -13.63 7.85
N SER A 98 -5.00 -14.41 8.32
CA SER A 98 -5.45 -15.65 7.65
C SER A 98 -5.98 -15.37 6.25
N LEU A 99 -6.85 -14.36 6.09
CA LEU A 99 -7.41 -14.00 4.80
C LEU A 99 -6.37 -13.40 3.85
N ILE A 100 -5.41 -12.63 4.39
CA ILE A 100 -4.25 -12.14 3.63
C ILE A 100 -3.44 -13.33 3.09
N ASN A 101 -3.12 -14.31 3.93
CA ASN A 101 -2.35 -15.49 3.53
C ASN A 101 -3.08 -16.30 2.45
N ILE A 102 -4.39 -16.51 2.57
CA ILE A 102 -5.21 -17.20 1.55
C ILE A 102 -5.17 -16.45 0.22
N LYS A 103 -5.35 -15.12 0.24
CA LYS A 103 -5.29 -14.29 -0.97
C LYS A 103 -3.93 -14.34 -1.66
N ILE A 104 -2.83 -14.44 -0.90
CA ILE A 104 -1.50 -14.63 -1.47
C ILE A 104 -1.36 -16.03 -2.06
N LEU A 105 -1.83 -17.06 -1.35
CA LEU A 105 -1.74 -18.46 -1.77
C LEU A 105 -2.46 -18.74 -3.09
N ILE A 106 -3.68 -18.23 -3.26
CA ILE A 106 -4.46 -18.34 -4.52
C ILE A 106 -3.68 -17.77 -5.72
N LYS A 107 -2.79 -16.81 -5.48
CA LYS A 107 -2.01 -16.14 -6.53
C LYS A 107 -0.68 -16.84 -6.80
N CYS A 108 -0.28 -17.80 -5.96
CA CYS A 108 0.84 -18.70 -6.25
C CYS A 108 0.46 -19.71 -7.35
N GLY A 109 -0.78 -20.21 -7.33
CA GLY A 109 -1.32 -21.15 -8.32
C GLY A 109 -0.56 -22.49 -8.39
N GLY A 110 -1.17 -23.50 -9.03
CA GLY A 110 -0.51 -24.75 -9.38
C GLY A 110 0.04 -25.56 -8.19
N GLU A 111 1.23 -26.12 -8.36
CA GLU A 111 1.92 -26.99 -7.39
C GLU A 111 2.10 -26.38 -5.99
N PRO A 112 2.56 -25.12 -5.82
CA PRO A 112 2.66 -24.49 -4.51
C PRO A 112 1.34 -24.37 -3.75
N GLU A 113 0.26 -23.99 -4.45
CA GLU A 113 -1.07 -23.87 -3.83
C GLU A 113 -1.59 -25.24 -3.39
N TYR A 114 -1.48 -26.24 -4.27
CA TYR A 114 -1.87 -27.61 -3.98
C TYR A 114 -1.08 -28.20 -2.81
N GLY A 115 0.25 -28.09 -2.84
CA GLY A 115 1.14 -28.64 -1.82
C GLY A 115 0.93 -28.02 -0.43
N ILE A 116 0.57 -26.75 -0.34
CA ILE A 116 0.22 -26.09 0.93
C ILE A 116 -1.16 -26.53 1.41
N LYS A 117 -2.18 -26.53 0.54
CA LYS A 117 -3.54 -26.98 0.88
C LYS A 117 -3.57 -28.43 1.38
N CYS A 118 -2.81 -29.32 0.75
CA CYS A 118 -2.72 -30.72 1.18
C CYS A 118 -2.04 -30.91 2.55
N ARG A 119 -1.22 -29.96 3.01
CA ARG A 119 -0.53 -29.99 4.31
C ARG A 119 -1.29 -29.23 5.40
N CYS A 120 -2.11 -28.25 5.01
CA CYS A 120 -3.08 -27.58 5.87
C CYS A 120 -4.33 -28.46 6.02
N VAL A 121 -4.17 -29.59 6.71
CA VAL A 121 -5.31 -30.41 7.14
C VAL A 121 -6.12 -29.57 8.13
N GLU A 122 -7.35 -29.18 7.78
CA GLU A 122 -8.31 -28.82 8.83
C GLU A 122 -8.45 -30.06 9.72
N PRO A 123 -8.28 -29.98 11.06
CA PRO A 123 -8.68 -31.08 11.90
C PRO A 123 -10.17 -31.25 11.64
N TYR A 124 -10.54 -32.35 10.96
CA TYR A 124 -11.91 -32.79 10.82
C TYR A 124 -12.60 -32.57 12.16
N SER A 125 -13.57 -31.65 12.20
CA SER A 125 -14.54 -31.59 13.27
C SER A 125 -15.12 -33.00 13.36
N LYS A 126 -14.71 -33.76 14.37
CA LYS A 126 -15.43 -34.95 14.78
C LYS A 126 -16.73 -34.43 15.37
N GLU A 127 -17.76 -34.32 14.55
CA GLU A 127 -19.12 -34.26 15.03
C GLU A 127 -19.51 -35.70 15.37
N ASP A 128 -19.77 -35.92 16.67
CA ASP A 128 -20.36 -37.12 17.25
C ASP A 128 -21.83 -37.28 16.82
#